data_AF-A0A553F9A3-F1
#
_entry.id   AF-A0A553F9A3-F1
#
_cell.length_a   1.000
_cell.length_b   1.000
_cell.length_c   1.000
_cell.angle_alpha   90.00
_cell.angle_beta   90.00
_cell.angle_gamma   90.00
#
_symmetry.space_group_name_H-M   'P 1'
#
loop_
_entity.id
_entity.type
_entity.pdbx_description
1 polymer ?
#
loop_
_entity_poly.entity_id
_entity_poly.type
_entity_poly.pdbx_seq_one_letter_code
_entity_poly.pdbx_strand_id
1 'polypeptide(L)'
;MKRLKLEVILNLTEQVLKEKSKQYNSFLKYSGLGIQLTLTLGAFGAFGYWLDTKLELRFPIFLLSFVILALIGSIYLLYRSLPK
;
A
#
# COMPACT_ATOMS: atom_id res chain seq x y z
N MET A 1 -11.47 -27.61 -40.06
CA MET A 1 -10.18 -27.00 -39.61
C MET A 1 -10.22 -25.50 -39.34
N LYS A 2 -10.93 -24.65 -40.12
CA LYS A 2 -10.95 -23.19 -39.90
C LYS A 2 -11.53 -22.72 -38.54
N ARG A 3 -12.53 -23.43 -37.98
CA ARG A 3 -13.20 -23.07 -36.71
C ARG A 3 -12.29 -23.24 -35.48
N LEU A 4 -11.49 -24.31 -35.43
CA LEU A 4 -10.54 -24.55 -34.33
C LEU A 4 -9.46 -23.48 -34.23
N LYS A 5 -8.96 -22.97 -35.36
CA LYS A 5 -7.97 -21.88 -35.35
C LYS A 5 -8.56 -20.58 -34.79
N LEU A 6 -9.84 -20.32 -35.03
CA LEU A 6 -10.52 -19.11 -34.55
C LEU A 6 -10.76 -19.14 -33.03
N GLU A 7 -11.21 -20.26 -32.47
CA GLU A 7 -11.41 -20.41 -31.03
C GLU A 7 -10.09 -20.30 -30.24
N VAL A 8 -9.01 -20.87 -30.77
CA VAL A 8 -7.67 -20.77 -30.15
C VAL A 8 -7.18 -19.32 -30.13
N ILE A 9 -7.36 -18.56 -31.21
CA ILE A 9 -6.95 -17.14 -31.27
C ILE A 9 -7.80 -16.28 -30.33
N LEU A 10 -9.11 -16.55 -30.23
CA LEU A 10 -10.02 -15.80 -29.37
C LEU A 10 -9.70 -16.02 -27.88
N ASN A 11 -9.43 -17.26 -27.49
CA ASN A 11 -8.98 -17.59 -26.14
C ASN A 11 -7.59 -16.99 -25.83
N LEU A 12 -6.65 -17.00 -26.78
CA LEU A 12 -5.34 -16.35 -26.59
C LEU A 12 -5.47 -14.84 -26.36
N THR A 13 -6.37 -14.19 -27.10
CA THR A 13 -6.60 -12.75 -26.99
C THR A 13 -7.23 -12.38 -25.64
N GLU A 14 -8.23 -13.15 -25.19
CA GLU A 14 -8.84 -13.01 -23.86
C GLU A 14 -7.80 -13.17 -22.73
N GLN A 15 -6.91 -14.16 -22.84
CA GLN A 15 -5.84 -14.40 -21.85
C GLN A 15 -4.87 -13.21 -21.78
N VAL A 16 -4.44 -12.69 -22.94
CA VAL A 16 -3.53 -11.53 -23.01
C VAL A 16 -4.19 -10.26 -22.44
N LEU A 17 -5.47 -10.02 -22.72
CA LEU A 17 -6.21 -8.88 -22.17
C LEU A 17 -6.40 -9.00 -20.65
N LYS A 18 -6.66 -10.22 -20.15
CA LYS A 18 -6.82 -10.48 -18.72
C LYS A 18 -5.50 -10.34 -17.95
N GLU A 19 -4.37 -10.74 -18.52
CA GLU A 19 -3.06 -10.49 -17.92
C GLU A 19 -2.70 -9.00 -17.91
N LYS A 20 -2.95 -8.28 -19.02
CA LYS A 20 -2.65 -6.85 -19.13
C LYS A 20 -3.44 -6.01 -18.13
N SER A 21 -4.72 -6.35 -17.91
CA SER A 21 -5.55 -5.71 -16.88
C SER A 21 -5.08 -6.02 -15.45
N LYS A 22 -4.61 -7.25 -15.19
CA LYS A 22 -4.02 -7.64 -13.90
C LYS A 22 -2.72 -6.89 -13.61
N GLN A 23 -1.90 -6.63 -14.63
CA GLN A 23 -0.66 -5.86 -14.51
C GLN A 23 -0.93 -4.37 -14.24
N TYR A 24 -1.88 -3.76 -14.95
CA TYR A 24 -2.32 -2.38 -14.68
C TYR A 24 -2.86 -2.21 -13.26
N ASN A 25 -3.70 -3.17 -12.81
CA ASN A 25 -4.25 -3.16 -11.46
C ASN A 25 -3.14 -3.32 -10.39
N SER A 26 -2.06 -4.06 -10.69
CA SER A 26 -0.93 -4.21 -9.78
C SER A 26 -0.15 -2.91 -9.61
N PHE A 27 0.16 -2.20 -10.69
CA PHE A 27 0.85 -0.89 -10.61
C PHE A 27 0.02 0.15 -9.84
N LEU A 28 -1.28 0.20 -10.12
CA LEU A 28 -2.20 1.11 -9.44
C LEU A 28 -2.34 0.74 -7.95
N LYS A 29 -2.37 -0.56 -7.62
CA LYS A 29 -2.42 -1.06 -6.25
C LYS A 29 -1.17 -0.71 -5.45
N TYR A 30 0.03 -0.89 -6.01
CA TYR A 30 1.27 -0.52 -5.32
C TYR A 30 1.42 1.00 -5.16
N SER A 31 0.97 1.78 -6.15
CA SER A 31 0.92 3.24 -6.04
C SER A 31 -0.04 3.69 -4.93
N GLY A 32 -1.22 3.07 -4.83
CA GLY A 32 -2.17 3.31 -3.75
C GLY A 32 -1.62 2.98 -2.36
N LEU A 33 -0.90 1.86 -2.24
CA LEU A 33 -0.23 1.49 -0.98
C LEU A 33 0.88 2.49 -0.59
N GLY A 34 1.69 2.94 -1.54
CA GLY A 34 2.73 3.95 -1.29
C GLY A 34 2.16 5.31 -0.88
N ILE A 35 1.07 5.73 -1.53
CA ILE A 35 0.33 6.95 -1.16
C ILE A 35 -0.28 6.78 0.23
N GLN A 36 -0.90 5.63 0.52
CA GLN A 36 -1.48 5.34 1.84
C GLN A 36 -0.42 5.39 2.95
N LEU A 37 0.76 4.81 2.74
CA LEU A 37 1.87 4.87 3.70
C LEU A 37 2.39 6.31 3.88
N THR A 38 2.61 7.03 2.78
CA THR A 38 3.06 8.43 2.82
C THR A 38 2.06 9.32 3.57
N LEU A 39 0.77 9.19 3.27
CA LEU A 39 -0.29 9.95 3.95
C LEU A 39 -0.37 9.58 5.43
N THR A 40 -0.28 8.30 5.77
CA THR A 40 -0.36 7.84 7.16
C THR A 40 0.84 8.36 7.96
N LEU A 41 2.06 8.17 7.47
CA LEU A 41 3.28 8.64 8.13
C LEU A 41 3.35 10.17 8.19
N GLY A 42 2.98 10.85 7.11
CA GLY A 42 2.92 12.31 7.06
C GLY A 42 1.91 12.87 8.04
N ALA A 43 0.71 12.29 8.13
CA ALA A 43 -0.32 12.71 9.07
C ALA A 43 0.11 12.48 10.53
N PHE A 44 0.59 11.28 10.87
CA PHE A 44 1.04 10.98 12.24
C PHE A 44 2.30 11.76 12.63
N GLY A 45 3.25 11.94 11.72
CA GLY A 45 4.45 12.74 11.95
C GLY A 45 4.13 14.22 12.12
N ALA A 46 3.27 14.80 11.29
CA ALA A 46 2.83 16.18 11.44
C ALA A 46 2.02 16.39 12.72
N PHE A 47 1.17 15.42 13.09
CA PHE A 47 0.41 15.47 14.33
C PHE A 47 1.32 15.40 15.56
N GLY A 48 2.29 14.48 15.57
CA GLY A 48 3.29 14.36 16.62
C GLY A 48 4.15 15.61 16.75
N TYR A 49 4.61 16.17 15.61
CA TYR A 49 5.38 17.41 15.58
C TYR A 49 4.57 18.62 16.08
N TRP A 50 3.31 18.74 15.68
CA TRP A 50 2.43 19.81 16.15
C TRP A 50 2.20 19.72 17.65
N LEU A 51 2.04 18.51 18.18
CA LEU A 51 1.86 18.25 19.61
C LEU A 51 3.14 18.53 20.42
N ASP A 52 4.31 18.09 19.92
CA ASP A 52 5.62 18.37 20.51
C ASP A 52 5.90 19.88 20.55
N THR A 53 5.54 20.61 19.48
CA THR A 53 5.70 22.07 19.39
C THR A 53 4.75 22.80 20.34
N LYS A 54 3.48 22.35 20.43
CA LYS A 54 2.47 22.91 21.36
C LYS A 54 2.88 22.76 22.83
N LEU A 55 3.59 21.70 23.16
CA LEU A 55 4.06 21.40 24.51
C LEU A 55 5.45 21.99 24.80
N GLU A 56 6.03 22.75 23.85
CA GLU A 56 7.37 23.35 23.91
C GLU A 56 8.45 22.36 24.37
N LEU A 57 8.28 21.08 24.01
CA LEU A 57 9.19 20.04 24.43
C LEU A 57 10.50 20.20 23.65
N ARG A 58 11.58 20.49 24.37
CA ARG A 58 12.95 20.51 23.80
C ARG A 58 13.36 19.18 23.16
N PHE A 59 12.69 18.09 23.52
CA PHE A 59 12.92 16.77 22.97
C PHE A 59 11.59 16.24 22.40
N PRO A 60 11.53 15.78 21.15
CA PRO A 60 10.28 15.39 20.48
C PRO A 60 9.80 14.00 20.92
N ILE A 61 9.36 13.88 22.18
CA ILE A 61 8.89 12.61 22.77
C ILE A 61 7.66 12.08 22.03
N PHE A 62 6.69 12.94 21.67
CA PHE A 62 5.44 12.47 21.07
C PHE A 62 5.66 11.98 19.66
N LEU A 63 6.47 12.67 18.85
CA LEU A 63 6.88 12.18 17.54
C LEU A 63 7.59 10.83 17.65
N LEU A 64 8.53 10.69 18.59
CA LEU A 64 9.26 9.43 18.79
C LEU A 64 8.32 8.28 19.20
N SER A 65 7.41 8.54 20.15
CA SER A 65 6.41 7.57 20.60
C SER A 65 5.44 7.18 19.48
N PHE A 66 4.99 8.15 18.69
CA PHE A 66 4.11 7.90 17.53
C PHE A 66 4.79 7.05 16.46
N VAL A 67 6.07 7.32 16.15
CA VAL A 67 6.83 6.54 15.18
C VAL A 67 7.02 5.11 15.67
N ILE A 68 7.34 4.90 16.96
CA ILE A 68 7.47 3.57 17.56
C ILE A 68 6.13 2.82 17.52
N LEU A 69 5.03 3.48 17.90
CA LEU A 69 3.68 2.90 17.85
C LEU A 69 3.27 2.55 16.41
N ALA A 70 3.57 3.41 15.44
CA ALA A 70 3.31 3.16 14.03
C ALA A 70 4.10 1.94 13.52
N LEU A 71 5.36 1.80 13.94
CA LEU A 71 6.22 0.65 13.62
C LEU A 71 5.63 -0.65 14.18
N ILE A 72 5.27 -0.68 15.46
CA ILE A 72 4.65 -1.84 16.10
C ILE A 72 3.32 -2.19 15.43
N GLY A 73 2.49 -1.17 15.17
CA GLY A 73 1.21 -1.34 14.49
C GLY A 73 1.37 -1.90 13.07
N SER A 74 2.36 -1.43 12.32
CA SER A 74 2.67 -1.92 10.96
C SER A 74 3.11 -3.39 10.98
N ILE A 75 3.99 -3.76 11.90
CA ILE A 75 4.44 -5.15 12.07
C ILE A 75 3.26 -6.05 12.47
N TYR A 76 2.41 -5.60 13.39
CA TYR A 76 1.23 -6.34 13.83
C TYR A 76 0.23 -6.54 12.69
N LEU A 77 -0.02 -5.50 11.89
CA LEU A 77 -0.91 -5.56 10.74
C LEU A 77 -0.35 -6.50 9.67
N LEU A 78 0.97 -6.45 9.42
CA LEU A 78 1.66 -7.34 8.51
C LEU A 78 1.54 -8.79 8.96
N TYR A 79 1.80 -9.07 10.24
CA TYR A 79 1.63 -10.41 10.82
C TYR A 79 0.20 -10.93 10.65
N ARG A 80 -0.81 -10.08 10.88
CA ARG A 80 -2.22 -10.44 10.69
C ARG A 80 -2.62 -10.59 9.22
N SER A 81 -1.93 -9.91 8.31
CA SER A 81 -2.21 -9.97 6.87
C SER A 81 -1.64 -11.23 6.20
N LEU A 82 -0.74 -11.95 6.88
CA LEU A 82 -0.27 -13.24 6.42
C LEU A 82 -1.40 -14.27 6.55
N PRO A 83 -1.84 -14.92 5.46
CA PRO A 83 -2.79 -16.01 5.55
C PRO A 83 -2.18 -17.16 6.36
N LYS A 84 -2.96 -17.71 7.29
CA LYS A 84 -2.60 -18.90 8.07
C LYS A 84 -2.37 -20.11 7.17
#